data_AF-A0A356J939-F1
#
_entry.id   AF-A0A356J939-F1
#
_cell.length_a   1.000
_cell.length_b   1.000
_cell.length_c   1.000
_cell.angle_alpha   90.00
_cell.angle_beta   90.00
_cell.angle_gamma   90.00
#
_symmetry.space_group_name_H-M   'P 1'
#
loop_
_entity.id
_entity.type
_entity.pdbx_description
1 polymer ?
#
loop_
_entity_poly.entity_id
_entity_poly.type
_entity_poly.pdbx_seq_one_letter_code
_entity_poly.pdbx_strand_id
1 'polypeptide(L)'
;MLSAIGAGGYYAWKNNLFSTKGTPVDENEEIAPENETIPPEEEQITITPISEKYSSEKPNFLSINIETSSPEDIKRVISDTANELSGLQSKSPFEFIITDSNNNPIAFPIFSIASNLNLSSELLINLEEQFSFYIHNDQGGPRIVMAIEIKNGKEVSAEMLREEPTLLDTLSFLFLPEKPTTTKTTFQSSVYDGIDIRFVNFNADGSLSIDYTIYDNKLIIATSKSSMRSVIDKILQQKAAFSNTTPTEEVSTPAVIPPSPTTDIAVPDPMASIIPSESDTQKTTENALLPPSPAENSL
;
A
#
# COMPACT_ATOMS: atom_id res chain seq x y z
N MET A 1 32.25 39.63 28.21
CA MET A 1 31.40 38.56 28.76
C MET A 1 31.03 37.65 27.59
N LEU A 2 31.81 36.60 27.31
CA LEU A 2 31.76 35.23 27.85
C LEU A 2 30.49 34.45 27.42
N SER A 3 30.76 33.43 26.61
CA SER A 3 29.89 32.47 25.91
C SER A 3 29.39 31.30 26.80
N ALA A 4 28.36 30.56 26.34
CA ALA A 4 28.16 29.09 26.45
C ALA A 4 26.78 28.75 25.83
N ILE A 5 26.63 27.99 24.72
CA ILE A 5 26.74 26.52 24.49
C ILE A 5 26.05 25.66 25.55
N GLY A 6 25.01 24.94 25.11
CA GLY A 6 24.34 23.88 25.88
C GLY A 6 23.65 22.88 24.96
N ALA A 7 24.43 22.01 24.33
CA ALA A 7 23.97 20.77 23.71
C ALA A 7 24.71 19.61 24.40
N GLY A 8 23.98 18.67 24.99
CA GLY A 8 24.59 17.44 25.52
C GLY A 8 23.77 16.75 26.61
N GLY A 9 23.45 15.47 26.37
CA GLY A 9 23.25 14.49 27.44
C GLY A 9 21.95 13.68 27.37
N TYR A 10 21.88 12.65 26.53
CA TYR A 10 20.85 11.60 26.68
C TYR A 10 21.24 10.19 26.16
N TYR A 11 22.51 9.78 26.34
CA TYR A 11 22.99 8.46 25.86
C TYR A 11 23.81 7.67 26.88
N ALA A 12 23.50 7.75 28.18
CA ALA A 12 24.30 7.08 29.22
C ALA A 12 23.48 6.29 30.26
N TRP A 13 22.38 5.64 29.87
CA TRP A 13 21.55 4.87 30.83
C TRP A 13 21.07 3.48 30.36
N LYS A 14 21.83 2.76 29.52
CA LYS A 14 21.37 1.42 29.10
C LYS A 14 22.45 0.36 28.92
N ASN A 15 23.43 0.26 29.82
CA ASN A 15 24.37 -0.88 29.76
C ASN A 15 24.96 -1.38 31.08
N ASN A 16 24.30 -1.21 32.21
CA ASN A 16 24.75 -1.84 33.46
C ASN A 16 23.60 -2.52 34.17
N LEU A 17 23.46 -3.84 33.97
CA LEU A 17 22.90 -4.75 34.96
C LEU A 17 23.30 -6.19 34.56
N PHE A 18 24.04 -6.83 35.48
CA PHE A 18 24.41 -8.25 35.55
C PHE A 18 25.73 -8.71 34.90
N SER A 19 26.87 -8.24 35.45
CA SER A 19 28.07 -9.08 35.56
C SER A 19 28.17 -9.66 36.97
N THR A 20 28.19 -10.99 37.02
CA THR A 20 28.32 -11.84 38.20
C THR A 20 29.70 -11.72 38.83
N LYS A 21 29.72 -11.64 40.17
CA LYS A 21 30.90 -11.74 41.03
C LYS A 21 31.65 -13.07 40.80
N GLY A 22 32.95 -13.00 40.55
CA GLY A 22 33.91 -14.11 40.64
C GLY A 22 35.11 -13.70 41.50
N THR A 23 35.43 -14.55 42.47
CA THR A 23 36.43 -14.46 43.54
C THR A 23 37.88 -14.40 43.04
N PRO A 24 38.83 -13.79 43.77
CA PRO A 24 40.25 -13.88 43.44
C PRO A 24 40.85 -15.20 43.95
N VAL A 25 41.64 -15.87 43.11
CA VAL A 25 42.56 -16.94 43.51
C VAL A 25 43.94 -16.57 43.01
N ASP A 26 44.91 -16.65 43.91
CA ASP A 26 46.31 -16.28 43.77
C ASP A 26 47.19 -17.51 43.44
N GLU A 27 48.40 -17.22 42.98
CA GLU A 27 49.61 -18.06 42.89
C GLU A 27 49.74 -19.20 41.84
N ASN A 28 50.58 -18.89 40.83
CA ASN A 28 51.90 -19.49 40.54
C ASN A 28 51.98 -20.99 40.19
N GLU A 29 52.29 -21.33 38.92
CA GLU A 29 53.33 -22.31 38.58
C GLU A 29 53.70 -22.35 37.07
N GLU A 30 55.01 -22.31 36.85
CA GLU A 30 55.90 -22.96 35.88
C GLU A 30 55.43 -23.37 34.46
N ILE A 31 56.28 -22.98 33.49
CA ILE A 31 56.06 -22.93 32.05
C ILE A 31 56.56 -24.23 31.39
N ALA A 32 55.69 -24.93 30.66
CA ALA A 32 56.05 -25.94 29.66
C ALA A 32 55.65 -25.44 28.25
N PRO A 33 56.40 -25.75 27.19
CA PRO A 33 56.07 -25.30 25.84
C PRO A 33 54.89 -26.13 25.30
N GLU A 34 53.70 -25.57 25.41
CA GLU A 34 52.45 -26.14 24.91
C GLU A 34 52.30 -25.83 23.40
N ASN A 35 52.02 -26.88 22.65
CA ASN A 35 51.81 -26.87 21.22
C ASN A 35 50.56 -26.02 20.90
N GLU A 36 50.75 -24.87 20.25
CA GLU A 36 49.70 -23.91 19.91
C GLU A 36 48.61 -24.57 19.05
N THR A 37 47.55 -25.02 19.73
CA THR A 37 46.29 -25.36 19.07
C THR A 37 45.58 -24.03 18.84
N ILE A 38 45.65 -23.55 17.61
CA ILE A 38 45.00 -22.30 17.15
C ILE A 38 43.52 -22.37 17.58
N PRO A 39 43.05 -21.47 18.45
CA PRO A 39 41.65 -21.42 18.84
C PRO A 39 40.78 -21.21 17.59
N PRO A 40 39.64 -21.90 17.45
CA PRO A 40 38.72 -21.66 16.35
C PRO A 40 38.33 -20.18 16.36
N GLU A 41 38.66 -19.50 15.26
CA GLU A 41 38.37 -18.10 15.03
C GLU A 41 36.85 -17.91 15.14
N GLU A 42 36.39 -17.32 16.25
CA GLU A 42 34.98 -17.04 16.48
C GLU A 42 34.52 -16.05 15.41
N GLU A 43 33.78 -16.55 14.41
CA GLU A 43 33.14 -15.73 13.38
C GLU A 43 32.24 -14.69 14.08
N GLN A 44 32.70 -13.45 14.11
CA GLN A 44 31.92 -12.34 14.64
C GLN A 44 30.68 -12.15 13.76
N ILE A 45 29.52 -12.55 14.29
CA ILE A 45 28.23 -12.37 13.64
C ILE A 45 27.99 -10.86 13.51
N THR A 46 28.17 -10.33 12.31
CA THR A 46 27.90 -8.92 12.01
C THR A 46 26.38 -8.74 11.92
N ILE A 47 25.79 -8.09 12.92
CA ILE A 47 24.35 -7.79 12.93
C ILE A 47 24.13 -6.61 11.99
N THR A 48 23.59 -6.86 10.80
CA THR A 48 23.17 -5.80 9.87
C THR A 48 22.00 -5.02 10.51
N PRO A 49 22.04 -3.67 10.52
CA PRO A 49 20.95 -2.88 11.09
C PRO A 49 19.66 -3.07 10.28
N ILE A 50 18.54 -3.27 10.97
CA ILE A 50 17.21 -3.54 10.39
C ILE A 50 16.79 -2.47 9.36
N SER A 51 17.30 -1.24 9.46
CA SER A 51 17.05 -0.15 8.51
C SER A 51 17.53 -0.44 7.08
N GLU A 52 18.40 -1.43 6.87
CA GLU A 52 18.85 -1.83 5.53
C GLU A 52 17.89 -2.79 4.83
N LYS A 53 16.99 -3.46 5.57
CA LYS A 53 16.05 -4.45 5.01
C LYS A 53 14.93 -3.81 4.18
N TYR A 54 14.45 -2.64 4.59
CA TYR A 54 13.30 -1.97 3.98
C TYR A 54 13.62 -0.55 3.56
N SER A 55 13.18 -0.17 2.36
CA SER A 55 13.32 1.19 1.82
C SER A 55 12.03 2.00 2.00
N SER A 56 12.13 3.23 2.51
CA SER A 56 11.05 4.22 2.47
C SER A 56 10.90 4.91 1.12
N GLU A 57 11.97 4.90 0.32
CA GLU A 57 12.07 5.66 -0.93
C GLU A 57 11.69 4.83 -2.16
N LYS A 58 11.96 3.53 -2.12
CA LYS A 58 11.66 2.59 -3.21
C LYS A 58 10.64 1.53 -2.76
N PRO A 59 9.83 0.99 -3.69
CA PRO A 59 8.97 -0.15 -3.38
C PRO A 59 9.80 -1.35 -2.89
N ASN A 60 9.29 -2.00 -1.85
CA ASN A 60 9.79 -3.26 -1.32
C ASN A 60 8.99 -4.42 -1.93
N PHE A 61 9.50 -5.65 -1.86
CA PHE A 61 8.77 -6.84 -2.29
C PHE A 61 8.32 -7.64 -1.07
N LEU A 62 7.05 -8.06 -1.05
CA LEU A 62 6.50 -8.93 -0.02
C LEU A 62 6.01 -10.23 -0.68
N SER A 63 6.78 -11.30 -0.52
CA SER A 63 6.44 -12.60 -1.09
C SER A 63 5.38 -13.33 -0.25
N ILE A 64 4.31 -13.76 -0.91
CA ILE A 64 3.18 -14.47 -0.33
C ILE A 64 2.86 -15.68 -1.22
N ASN A 65 2.75 -16.87 -0.61
CA ASN A 65 2.34 -18.08 -1.33
C ASN A 65 0.80 -18.16 -1.41
N ILE A 66 0.22 -17.40 -2.35
CA ILE A 66 -1.22 -17.29 -2.52
C ILE A 66 -1.93 -18.61 -2.89
N GLU A 67 -1.21 -19.58 -3.45
CA GLU A 67 -1.78 -20.86 -3.88
C GLU A 67 -2.08 -21.81 -2.72
N THR A 68 -1.36 -21.65 -1.60
CA THR A 68 -1.41 -22.57 -0.46
C THR A 68 -1.70 -21.88 0.87
N SER A 69 -1.54 -20.56 0.96
CA SER A 69 -1.81 -19.80 2.18
C SER A 69 -3.30 -19.56 2.38
N SER A 70 -3.76 -19.74 3.62
CA SER A 70 -5.08 -19.27 4.04
C SER A 70 -5.11 -17.73 4.18
N PRO A 71 -6.29 -17.09 4.16
CA PRO A 71 -6.41 -15.66 4.45
C PRO A 71 -5.73 -15.26 5.78
N GLU A 72 -5.80 -16.13 6.79
CA GLU A 72 -5.15 -15.94 8.10
C GLU A 72 -3.61 -15.98 7.99
N ASP A 73 -3.06 -16.86 7.16
CA ASP A 73 -1.61 -16.92 6.90
C ASP A 73 -1.12 -15.67 6.18
N ILE A 74 -1.88 -15.20 5.18
CA ILE A 74 -1.58 -13.95 4.45
C ILE A 74 -1.61 -12.77 5.43
N LYS A 75 -2.65 -12.70 6.27
CA LYS A 75 -2.76 -11.65 7.31
C LYS A 75 -1.60 -11.71 8.29
N ARG A 76 -1.16 -12.90 8.69
CA ARG A 76 -0.02 -13.11 9.58
C ARG A 76 1.26 -12.57 8.96
N VAL A 77 1.57 -12.90 7.70
CA VAL A 77 2.77 -12.39 6.99
C VAL A 77 2.79 -10.86 6.96
N ILE A 78 1.66 -10.22 6.64
CA ILE A 78 1.52 -8.76 6.65
C ILE A 78 1.67 -8.20 8.07
N SER A 79 1.08 -8.85 9.07
CA SER A 79 1.18 -8.43 10.48
C SER A 79 2.60 -8.50 11.00
N ASP A 80 3.31 -9.58 10.71
CA ASP A 80 4.71 -9.77 11.12
C ASP A 80 5.59 -8.71 10.46
N THR A 81 5.40 -8.44 9.16
CA THR A 81 6.08 -7.36 8.44
C THR A 81 5.80 -5.99 9.07
N ALA A 82 4.53 -5.71 9.41
CA ALA A 82 4.14 -4.47 10.05
C ALA A 82 4.74 -4.30 11.46
N ASN A 83 4.85 -5.38 12.21
CA ASN A 83 5.49 -5.40 13.53
C ASN A 83 7.00 -5.16 13.44
N GLU A 84 7.67 -5.74 12.44
CA GLU A 84 9.09 -5.45 12.18
C GLU A 84 9.30 -3.96 11.87
N LEU A 85 8.46 -3.39 11.00
CA LEU A 85 8.53 -1.98 10.64
C LEU A 85 8.23 -1.04 11.81
N SER A 86 7.43 -1.46 12.78
CA SER A 86 7.07 -0.63 13.95
C SER A 86 8.28 -0.23 14.80
N GLY A 87 9.39 -0.98 14.72
CA GLY A 87 10.66 -0.62 15.35
C GLY A 87 11.43 0.51 14.63
N LEU A 88 11.05 0.84 13.40
CA LEU A 88 11.69 1.87 12.58
C LEU A 88 11.02 3.23 12.82
N GLN A 89 11.82 4.24 13.16
CA GLN A 89 11.37 5.63 13.33
C GLN A 89 11.25 6.35 11.98
N SER A 90 10.45 5.81 11.06
CA SER A 90 10.14 6.47 9.78
C SER A 90 8.81 7.22 9.87
N LYS A 91 8.77 8.43 9.33
CA LYS A 91 7.53 9.18 9.09
C LYS A 91 6.90 8.87 7.74
N SER A 92 7.70 8.36 6.80
CA SER A 92 7.24 8.01 5.46
C SER A 92 6.68 6.59 5.45
N PRO A 93 5.59 6.33 4.72
CA PRO A 93 5.05 4.98 4.58
C PRO A 93 6.00 4.12 3.75
N PHE A 94 6.12 2.85 4.13
CA PHE A 94 6.87 1.85 3.37
C PHE A 94 5.94 1.24 2.32
N GLU A 95 6.34 1.31 1.05
CA GLU A 95 5.58 0.74 -0.06
C GLU A 95 6.02 -0.70 -0.32
N PHE A 96 5.05 -1.57 -0.63
CA PHE A 96 5.22 -2.98 -0.93
C PHE A 96 4.47 -3.35 -2.20
N ILE A 97 5.17 -4.08 -3.06
CA ILE A 97 4.60 -4.85 -4.15
C ILE A 97 4.42 -6.28 -3.65
N ILE A 98 3.19 -6.76 -3.68
CA ILE A 98 2.88 -8.13 -3.27
C ILE A 98 3.27 -9.07 -4.41
N THR A 99 4.08 -10.08 -4.11
CA THR A 99 4.63 -11.01 -5.10
C THR A 99 4.38 -12.47 -4.74
N ASP A 100 4.41 -13.36 -5.72
CA ASP A 100 4.43 -14.80 -5.50
C ASP A 100 5.81 -15.32 -5.01
N SER A 101 5.99 -16.63 -4.97
CA SER A 101 7.26 -17.29 -4.60
C SER A 101 8.36 -17.15 -5.66
N ASN A 102 8.02 -16.71 -6.87
CA ASN A 102 8.93 -16.48 -8.00
C ASN A 102 9.24 -14.98 -8.20
N ASN A 103 8.82 -14.12 -7.25
CA ASN A 103 8.92 -12.65 -7.33
C ASN A 103 8.11 -12.00 -8.46
N ASN A 104 7.06 -12.65 -8.96
CA ASN A 104 6.12 -12.02 -9.89
C ASN A 104 5.08 -11.21 -9.10
N PRO A 105 4.77 -9.96 -9.49
CA PRO A 105 3.68 -9.20 -8.91
C PRO A 105 2.34 -9.94 -9.02
N ILE A 106 1.62 -10.01 -7.90
CA ILE A 106 0.26 -10.58 -7.87
C ILE A 106 -0.72 -9.50 -8.32
N ALA A 107 -1.66 -9.86 -9.19
CA ALA A 107 -2.73 -8.96 -9.62
C ALA A 107 -3.75 -8.71 -8.48
N PHE A 108 -4.28 -7.50 -8.38
CA PHE A 108 -5.21 -7.10 -7.32
C PHE A 108 -6.43 -8.04 -7.17
N PRO A 109 -7.15 -8.45 -8.24
CA PRO A 109 -8.29 -9.35 -8.09
C PRO A 109 -7.92 -10.72 -7.50
N ILE A 110 -6.72 -11.22 -7.78
CA ILE A 110 -6.22 -12.48 -7.23
C ILE A 110 -5.93 -12.29 -5.74
N PHE A 111 -5.21 -11.22 -5.40
CA PHE A 111 -4.93 -10.86 -4.01
C PHE A 111 -6.21 -10.69 -3.19
N SER A 112 -7.20 -9.95 -3.71
CA SER A 112 -8.44 -9.66 -2.98
C SER A 112 -9.21 -10.92 -2.62
N ILE A 113 -9.29 -11.89 -3.55
CA ILE A 113 -9.95 -13.17 -3.29
C ILE A 113 -9.19 -13.95 -2.20
N ALA A 114 -7.86 -14.06 -2.33
CA ALA A 114 -7.07 -14.85 -1.39
C ALA A 114 -7.01 -14.24 0.02
N SER A 115 -7.02 -12.91 0.13
CA SER A 115 -7.06 -12.21 1.41
C SER A 115 -8.48 -12.06 1.97
N ASN A 116 -9.49 -12.62 1.30
CA ASN A 116 -10.91 -12.50 1.67
C ASN A 116 -11.39 -11.03 1.75
N LEU A 117 -10.84 -10.15 0.89
CA LEU A 117 -11.34 -8.81 0.65
C LEU A 117 -12.57 -8.93 -0.27
N ASN A 118 -13.74 -9.06 0.34
CA ASN A 118 -15.03 -9.27 -0.33
C ASN A 118 -15.58 -7.97 -0.96
N LEU A 119 -14.84 -7.41 -1.92
CA LEU A 119 -15.32 -6.30 -2.76
C LEU A 119 -16.36 -6.81 -3.75
N SER A 120 -17.31 -5.96 -4.13
CA SER A 120 -18.33 -6.33 -5.11
C SER A 120 -17.71 -6.60 -6.49
N SER A 121 -18.35 -7.47 -7.27
CA SER A 121 -17.97 -7.70 -8.66
C SER A 121 -17.99 -6.43 -9.49
N GLU A 122 -18.98 -5.57 -9.22
CA GLU A 122 -19.20 -4.28 -9.86
C GLU A 122 -18.05 -3.31 -9.61
N LEU A 123 -17.50 -3.29 -8.39
CA LEU A 123 -16.29 -2.53 -8.09
C LEU A 123 -15.07 -3.17 -8.77
N LEU A 124 -14.87 -4.49 -8.64
CA LEU A 124 -13.69 -5.19 -9.15
C LEU A 124 -13.50 -5.05 -10.66
N ILE A 125 -14.57 -5.06 -11.47
CA ILE A 125 -14.45 -4.88 -12.92
C ILE A 125 -13.93 -3.50 -13.32
N ASN A 126 -14.08 -2.49 -12.45
CA ASN A 126 -13.65 -1.12 -12.66
C ASN A 126 -12.25 -0.82 -12.08
N LEU A 127 -11.60 -1.82 -11.47
CA LEU A 127 -10.22 -1.75 -10.97
C LEU A 127 -9.26 -2.43 -11.93
N GLU A 128 -8.02 -1.96 -11.96
CA GLU A 128 -6.91 -2.57 -12.69
C GLU A 128 -6.23 -3.67 -11.87
N GLU A 129 -5.28 -4.36 -12.50
CA GLU A 129 -4.50 -5.42 -11.86
C GLU A 129 -3.42 -4.86 -10.93
N GLN A 130 -2.92 -3.64 -11.20
CA GLN A 130 -1.81 -3.06 -10.44
C GLN A 130 -2.31 -2.40 -9.14
N PHE A 131 -1.62 -2.70 -8.04
CA PHE A 131 -1.83 -2.05 -6.76
C PHE A 131 -0.52 -1.97 -5.97
N SER A 132 -0.46 -0.99 -5.06
CA SER A 132 0.59 -0.87 -4.06
C SER A 132 -0.02 -1.04 -2.67
N PHE A 133 0.71 -1.74 -1.81
CA PHE A 133 0.38 -1.91 -0.40
C PHE A 133 1.34 -1.08 0.44
N TYR A 134 0.84 -0.31 1.40
CA TYR A 134 1.68 0.53 2.26
C TYR A 134 1.48 0.17 3.72
N ILE A 135 2.59 0.21 4.46
CA ILE A 135 2.60 0.14 5.91
C ILE A 135 3.13 1.46 6.46
N HIS A 136 2.33 2.09 7.32
CA HIS A 136 2.66 3.35 7.96
C HIS A 136 2.59 3.19 9.47
N ASN A 137 3.63 3.66 10.18
CA ASN A 137 3.66 3.65 11.63
C ASN A 137 2.96 4.92 12.15
N ASP A 138 1.73 4.75 12.63
CA ASP A 138 0.98 5.80 13.32
C ASP A 138 1.21 5.73 14.84
N GLN A 139 0.78 6.76 15.58
CA GLN A 139 0.88 6.79 17.05
C GLN A 139 0.16 5.62 17.74
N GLY A 140 -0.83 5.01 17.06
CA GLY A 140 -1.60 3.86 17.53
C GLY A 140 -1.11 2.50 17.01
N GLY A 141 0.08 2.43 16.40
CA GLY A 141 0.65 1.22 15.81
C GLY A 141 0.64 1.25 14.28
N PRO A 142 1.07 0.16 13.64
CA PRO A 142 1.13 0.08 12.20
C PRO A 142 -0.27 0.10 11.59
N ARG A 143 -0.37 0.74 10.44
CA ARG A 143 -1.60 0.96 9.68
C ARG A 143 -1.35 0.63 8.23
N ILE A 144 -2.42 0.16 7.60
CA ILE A 144 -2.40 -0.33 6.23
C ILE A 144 -3.05 0.70 5.32
N VAL A 145 -2.45 0.90 4.15
CA VAL A 145 -3.06 1.62 3.04
C VAL A 145 -2.91 0.78 1.78
N MET A 146 -3.96 0.69 0.96
CA MET A 146 -3.90 0.14 -0.38
C MET A 146 -4.15 1.25 -1.39
N ALA A 147 -3.37 1.30 -2.45
CA ALA A 147 -3.61 2.16 -3.61
C ALA A 147 -3.75 1.29 -4.85
N ILE A 148 -4.94 1.25 -5.43
CA ILE A 148 -5.32 0.36 -6.54
C ILE A 148 -5.57 1.23 -7.77
N GLU A 149 -4.95 0.90 -8.90
CA GLU A 149 -5.20 1.58 -10.18
C GLU A 149 -6.66 1.38 -10.64
N ILE A 150 -7.26 2.40 -11.25
CA ILE A 150 -8.67 2.38 -11.67
C ILE A 150 -8.80 2.46 -13.19
N LYS A 151 -9.81 1.76 -13.73
CA LYS A 151 -10.21 1.85 -15.15
C LYS A 151 -11.18 3.00 -15.40
N ASN A 152 -12.13 3.17 -14.49
CA ASN A 152 -13.21 4.14 -14.63
C ASN A 152 -13.53 4.79 -13.29
N GLY A 153 -12.93 5.97 -13.05
CA GLY A 153 -13.07 6.66 -11.77
C GLY A 153 -14.51 7.06 -11.41
N LYS A 154 -15.38 7.30 -12.39
CA LYS A 154 -16.79 7.62 -12.14
C LYS A 154 -17.54 6.42 -11.57
N GLU A 155 -17.37 5.25 -12.18
CA GLU A 155 -18.01 4.01 -11.72
C GLU A 155 -17.43 3.58 -10.37
N VAL A 156 -16.10 3.60 -10.19
CA VAL A 156 -15.48 3.33 -8.88
C VAL A 156 -16.04 4.25 -7.78
N SER A 157 -16.23 5.54 -8.07
CA SER A 157 -16.83 6.46 -7.10
C SER A 157 -18.27 6.08 -6.72
N ALA A 158 -19.08 5.66 -7.70
CA ALA A 158 -20.46 5.26 -7.45
C ALA A 158 -20.54 3.93 -6.69
N GLU A 159 -19.69 2.96 -7.04
CA GLU A 159 -19.61 1.66 -6.38
C GLU A 159 -19.12 1.79 -4.92
N MET A 160 -18.08 2.57 -4.67
CA MET A 160 -17.59 2.80 -3.30
C MET A 160 -18.66 3.39 -2.38
N LEU A 161 -19.47 4.34 -2.88
CA LEU A 161 -20.60 4.88 -2.12
C LEU A 161 -21.65 3.81 -1.80
N ARG A 162 -21.88 2.86 -2.71
CA ARG A 162 -22.80 1.74 -2.50
C ARG A 162 -22.25 0.73 -1.49
N GLU A 163 -20.94 0.54 -1.44
CA GLU A 163 -20.26 -0.38 -0.53
C GLU A 163 -20.11 0.15 0.90
N GLU A 164 -20.26 1.46 1.16
CA GLU A 164 -20.09 2.06 2.50
C GLU A 164 -20.77 1.30 3.65
N PRO A 165 -22.01 0.77 3.52
CA PRO A 165 -22.66 0.02 4.60
C PRO A 165 -21.98 -1.29 4.99
N THR A 166 -21.26 -1.93 4.06
CA THR A 166 -20.58 -3.22 4.24
C THR A 166 -19.06 -3.10 4.26
N LEU A 167 -18.52 -1.90 3.98
CA LEU A 167 -17.10 -1.69 3.75
C LEU A 167 -16.23 -2.09 4.97
N LEU A 168 -16.72 -1.91 6.20
CA LEU A 168 -16.01 -2.37 7.39
C LEU A 168 -15.79 -3.89 7.42
N ASP A 169 -16.80 -4.66 7.03
CA ASP A 169 -16.71 -6.11 7.00
C ASP A 169 -15.79 -6.56 5.86
N THR A 170 -15.97 -5.97 4.68
CA THR A 170 -15.15 -6.20 3.48
C THR A 170 -13.67 -5.92 3.73
N LEU A 171 -13.33 -4.84 4.45
CA LEU A 171 -11.95 -4.43 4.71
C LEU A 171 -11.39 -4.95 6.04
N SER A 172 -12.09 -5.86 6.72
CA SER A 172 -11.69 -6.38 8.04
C SER A 172 -10.27 -7.00 8.05
N PHE A 173 -9.81 -7.51 6.90
CA PHE A 173 -8.46 -8.00 6.69
C PHE A 173 -7.37 -6.93 6.94
N LEU A 174 -7.63 -5.66 6.61
CA LEU A 174 -6.64 -4.56 6.69
C LEU A 174 -6.37 -4.07 8.12
N PHE A 175 -7.21 -4.44 9.09
CA PHE A 175 -7.03 -4.02 10.48
C PHE A 175 -6.10 -4.96 11.22
N LEU A 176 -5.02 -4.40 11.74
CA LEU A 176 -3.98 -5.09 12.50
C LEU A 176 -3.92 -4.55 13.93
N PRO A 177 -3.88 -5.40 14.98
CA PRO A 177 -4.11 -6.85 14.98
C PRO A 177 -5.60 -7.23 14.98
N GLU A 178 -6.46 -6.36 15.48
CA GLU A 178 -7.87 -6.66 15.76
C GLU A 178 -8.82 -5.77 14.96
N LYS A 179 -9.98 -6.34 14.62
CA LYS A 179 -11.07 -5.63 13.94
C LYS A 179 -11.75 -4.67 14.94
N PRO A 180 -12.09 -3.44 14.53
CA PRO A 180 -12.85 -2.53 15.40
C PRO A 180 -14.24 -3.11 15.74
N THR A 181 -14.61 -3.02 17.01
CA THR A 181 -15.92 -3.44 17.54
C THR A 181 -16.91 -2.28 17.51
N THR A 182 -17.40 -1.89 16.33
CA THR A 182 -18.45 -0.85 16.25
C THR A 182 -19.66 -1.36 15.48
N THR A 183 -20.85 -1.02 15.96
CA THR A 183 -22.11 -1.59 15.46
C THR A 183 -22.83 -0.76 14.42
N LYS A 184 -22.59 0.56 14.31
CA LYS A 184 -23.09 1.43 13.23
C LYS A 184 -22.23 2.66 13.09
N THR A 185 -21.81 2.97 11.87
CA THR A 185 -21.09 4.21 11.58
C THR A 185 -21.58 4.81 10.26
N THR A 186 -21.62 6.14 10.20
CA THR A 186 -22.01 6.89 9.00
C THR A 186 -20.74 7.50 8.41
N PHE A 187 -20.47 7.23 7.13
CA PHE A 187 -19.34 7.84 6.46
C PHE A 187 -19.51 9.37 6.35
N GLN A 188 -18.47 10.08 6.73
CA GLN A 188 -18.33 11.52 6.67
C GLN A 188 -17.41 11.92 5.50
N SER A 189 -17.43 13.19 5.15
CA SER A 189 -16.54 13.75 4.12
C SER A 189 -15.58 14.76 4.74
N SER A 190 -14.36 14.78 4.25
CA SER A 190 -13.35 15.80 4.55
C SER A 190 -12.54 16.11 3.30
N VAL A 191 -11.71 17.15 3.37
CA VAL A 191 -10.79 17.53 2.29
C VAL A 191 -9.38 17.58 2.86
N TYR A 192 -8.41 17.05 2.13
CA TYR A 192 -6.99 17.14 2.45
C TYR A 192 -6.20 17.52 1.20
N ASP A 193 -5.51 18.65 1.23
CA ASP A 193 -4.77 19.20 0.07
C ASP A 193 -5.61 19.28 -1.22
N GLY A 194 -6.90 19.64 -1.09
CA GLY A 194 -7.83 19.71 -2.21
C GLY A 194 -8.39 18.36 -2.68
N ILE A 195 -8.05 17.26 -2.00
CA ILE A 195 -8.51 15.90 -2.30
C ILE A 195 -9.66 15.53 -1.35
N ASP A 196 -10.81 15.15 -1.91
CA ASP A 196 -11.96 14.70 -1.16
C ASP A 196 -11.71 13.31 -0.55
N ILE A 197 -11.94 13.18 0.76
CA ILE A 197 -11.78 11.93 1.51
C ILE A 197 -13.10 11.58 2.18
N ARG A 198 -13.58 10.36 1.93
CA ARG A 198 -14.68 9.73 2.66
C ARG A 198 -14.09 8.94 3.82
N PHE A 199 -14.63 9.10 5.01
CA PHE A 199 -14.05 8.43 6.18
C PHE A 199 -15.08 8.05 7.23
N VAL A 200 -14.68 7.14 8.09
CA VAL A 200 -15.46 6.75 9.25
C VAL A 200 -14.56 6.37 10.42
N ASN A 201 -14.77 6.99 11.58
CA ASN A 201 -13.95 6.77 12.77
C ASN A 201 -14.56 5.66 13.64
N PHE A 202 -13.72 4.80 14.19
CA PHE A 202 -14.12 3.72 15.11
C PHE A 202 -13.82 4.02 16.58
N ASN A 203 -13.07 5.09 16.84
CA ASN A 203 -12.73 5.55 18.17
C ASN A 203 -12.84 7.08 18.29
N ALA A 204 -12.94 7.56 19.52
CA ALA A 204 -13.22 8.96 19.82
C ALA A 204 -12.05 9.90 19.48
N ASP A 205 -10.82 9.40 19.54
CA ASP A 205 -9.60 10.12 19.18
C ASP A 205 -9.33 10.13 17.65
N GLY A 206 -10.06 9.32 16.87
CA GLY A 206 -9.93 9.23 15.42
C GLY A 206 -8.60 8.61 14.95
N SER A 207 -7.94 7.83 15.81
CA SER A 207 -6.69 7.12 15.47
C SER A 207 -6.94 5.80 14.73
N LEU A 208 -8.19 5.34 14.69
CA LEU A 208 -8.63 4.16 13.96
C LEU A 208 -9.86 4.51 13.12
N SER A 209 -9.73 4.36 11.82
CA SER A 209 -10.76 4.74 10.85
C SER A 209 -10.69 3.87 9.60
N ILE A 210 -11.73 3.90 8.77
CA ILE A 210 -11.59 3.60 7.34
C ILE A 210 -11.67 4.92 6.62
N ASP A 211 -10.67 5.22 5.83
CA ASP A 211 -10.64 6.37 4.94
C ASP A 211 -10.51 5.84 3.51
N TYR A 212 -11.22 6.44 2.56
CA TYR A 212 -10.97 6.20 1.15
C TYR A 212 -11.08 7.48 0.32
N THR A 213 -10.36 7.49 -0.81
CA THR A 213 -10.40 8.57 -1.79
C THR A 213 -10.12 8.01 -3.19
N ILE A 214 -10.50 8.79 -4.21
CA ILE A 214 -10.11 8.54 -5.60
C ILE A 214 -9.23 9.72 -6.02
N TYR A 215 -7.96 9.44 -6.29
CA TYR A 215 -6.97 10.45 -6.63
C TYR A 215 -5.93 9.88 -7.59
N ASP A 216 -5.54 10.67 -8.61
CA ASP A 216 -4.50 10.32 -9.58
C ASP A 216 -4.68 8.91 -10.21
N ASN A 217 -5.90 8.63 -10.67
CA ASN A 217 -6.30 7.34 -11.23
C ASN A 217 -6.18 6.14 -10.25
N LYS A 218 -6.20 6.41 -8.93
CA LYS A 218 -6.14 5.36 -7.91
C LYS A 218 -7.31 5.44 -6.95
N LEU A 219 -7.83 4.29 -6.56
CA LEU A 219 -8.62 4.11 -5.34
C LEU A 219 -7.65 3.88 -4.19
N ILE A 220 -7.63 4.81 -3.22
CA ILE A 220 -6.79 4.72 -2.04
C ILE A 220 -7.69 4.40 -0.85
N ILE A 221 -7.35 3.38 -0.08
CA ILE A 221 -8.09 2.91 1.10
C ILE A 221 -7.11 2.79 2.26
N ALA A 222 -7.39 3.40 3.42
CA ALA A 222 -6.52 3.39 4.60
C ALA A 222 -7.25 2.99 5.87
N THR A 223 -6.50 2.44 6.84
CA THR A 223 -7.00 2.12 8.20
C THR A 223 -6.70 3.17 9.27
N SER A 224 -6.17 4.34 8.85
CA SER A 224 -6.17 5.55 9.67
C SER A 224 -6.09 6.80 8.80
N LYS A 225 -6.64 7.90 9.34
CA LYS A 225 -6.55 9.24 8.75
C LYS A 225 -5.11 9.70 8.51
N SER A 226 -4.19 9.42 9.44
CA SER A 226 -2.79 9.84 9.26
C SER A 226 -2.13 9.07 8.12
N SER A 227 -2.41 7.77 8.02
CA SER A 227 -1.81 6.89 7.01
C SER A 227 -2.32 7.23 5.61
N MET A 228 -3.62 7.55 5.49
CA MET A 228 -4.20 8.10 4.26
C MET A 228 -3.42 9.33 3.79
N ARG A 229 -3.22 10.30 4.68
CA ARG A 229 -2.52 11.55 4.37
C ARG A 229 -1.06 11.32 4.00
N SER A 230 -0.36 10.47 4.74
CA SER A 230 1.04 10.13 4.45
C SER A 230 1.22 9.51 3.06
N VAL A 231 0.28 8.68 2.60
CA VAL A 231 0.32 8.10 1.24
C VAL A 231 -0.05 9.14 0.18
N ILE A 232 -1.05 9.99 0.43
CA ILE A 232 -1.37 11.12 -0.45
C ILE A 232 -0.15 12.05 -0.62
N ASP A 233 0.50 12.42 0.48
CA ASP A 233 1.70 13.26 0.46
C ASP A 233 2.82 12.63 -0.37
N LYS A 234 3.02 11.31 -0.23
CA LYS A 234 4.01 10.55 -1.01
C LYS A 234 3.69 10.59 -2.51
N ILE A 235 2.43 10.38 -2.90
CA ILE A 235 1.99 10.42 -4.31
C ILE A 235 2.18 11.84 -4.88
N LEU A 236 1.81 12.87 -4.13
CA LEU A 236 1.99 14.28 -4.53
C LEU A 236 3.47 14.61 -4.75
N GLN A 237 4.35 14.17 -3.85
CA GLN A 237 5.79 14.38 -3.96
C GLN A 237 6.39 13.66 -5.18
N GLN A 238 5.98 12.41 -5.42
CA GLN A 238 6.41 11.65 -6.60
C GLN A 238 6.00 12.38 -7.89
N LYS A 239 4.75 12.82 -7.99
CA LYS A 239 4.23 13.57 -9.15
C LYS A 239 4.98 14.88 -9.39
N ALA A 240 5.32 15.60 -8.32
CA ALA A 240 6.13 16.81 -8.41
C ALA A 240 7.56 16.51 -8.91
N ALA A 241 8.17 15.41 -8.47
CA ALA A 241 9.49 14.99 -8.93
C ALA A 241 9.51 14.63 -10.43
N PHE A 242 8.48 13.95 -10.94
CA PHE A 242 8.34 13.65 -12.36
C PHE A 242 8.13 14.91 -13.23
N SER A 243 7.38 15.90 -12.73
CA SER A 243 7.12 17.13 -13.49
C SER A 243 8.38 17.98 -13.72
N ASN A 244 9.34 17.93 -12.79
CA ASN A 244 10.56 18.75 -12.83
C ASN A 244 11.71 18.15 -13.68
N THR A 245 11.54 16.94 -14.22
CA THR A 245 12.58 16.24 -15.01
C THR A 245 12.32 16.26 -16.50
N THR A 246 11.43 17.14 -17.00
CA THR A 246 11.30 17.39 -18.44
C THR A 246 12.69 17.72 -18.99
N PRO A 247 13.29 16.86 -19.84
CA PRO A 247 14.59 17.14 -20.41
C PRO A 247 14.44 18.45 -21.16
N THR A 248 15.21 19.47 -20.79
CA THR A 248 15.53 20.53 -21.73
C THR A 248 16.24 19.83 -22.87
N GLU A 249 15.49 19.39 -23.88
CA GLU A 249 16.04 19.12 -25.19
C GLU A 249 16.74 20.43 -25.57
N GLU A 250 18.06 20.47 -25.39
CA GLU A 250 18.88 21.34 -26.21
C GLU A 250 18.52 20.95 -27.63
N VAL A 251 17.64 21.76 -28.23
CA VAL A 251 17.34 21.73 -29.66
C VAL A 251 18.67 22.02 -30.34
N SER A 252 19.45 20.96 -30.53
CA SER A 252 20.55 20.93 -31.48
C SER A 252 19.87 21.20 -32.80
N THR A 253 20.04 22.43 -33.29
CA THR A 253 19.45 22.88 -34.55
C THR A 253 19.85 21.88 -35.63
N PRO A 254 18.91 21.18 -36.26
CA PRO A 254 19.25 20.23 -37.30
C PRO A 254 19.94 21.02 -38.42
N ALA A 255 21.12 20.56 -38.83
CA ALA A 255 21.77 21.06 -40.02
C ALA A 255 20.76 21.00 -41.18
N VAL A 256 20.57 22.15 -41.84
CA VAL A 256 19.67 22.30 -42.97
C VAL A 256 20.07 21.31 -44.06
N ILE A 257 19.33 20.20 -44.19
CA ILE A 257 19.46 19.30 -45.33
C ILE A 257 18.65 19.92 -46.48
N PRO A 258 19.26 20.14 -47.66
CA PRO A 258 18.56 20.70 -48.81
C PRO A 258 17.42 19.79 -49.27
N PRO A 259 16.32 20.37 -49.80
CA PRO A 259 15.14 19.61 -50.22
C PRO A 259 15.49 18.65 -51.37
N SER A 260 15.11 17.39 -51.20
CA SER A 260 15.12 16.40 -52.28
C SER A 260 13.95 16.63 -53.24
N PRO A 261 14.12 16.34 -54.55
CA PRO A 261 13.10 16.58 -55.57
C PRO A 261 11.86 15.70 -55.37
N THR A 262 10.70 16.34 -55.32
CA THR A 262 9.37 15.74 -55.20
C THR A 262 9.07 14.88 -56.43
N THR A 263 8.81 13.59 -56.22
CA THR A 263 8.21 12.72 -57.24
C THR A 263 6.71 12.72 -57.00
N ASP A 264 5.96 13.27 -57.95
CA ASP A 264 4.49 13.19 -58.01
C ASP A 264 4.06 11.73 -58.12
N ILE A 265 3.43 11.21 -57.07
CA ILE A 265 2.71 9.93 -57.13
C ILE A 265 1.22 10.27 -57.05
N ALA A 266 0.53 10.03 -58.17
CA ALA A 266 -0.90 10.21 -58.31
C ALA A 266 -1.66 9.29 -57.33
N VAL A 267 -2.53 9.91 -56.52
CA VAL A 267 -3.47 9.23 -55.61
C VAL A 267 -4.68 8.76 -56.43
N PRO A 268 -5.04 7.46 -56.41
CA PRO A 268 -6.30 7.00 -56.98
C PRO A 268 -7.49 7.28 -56.05
N ASP A 269 -8.62 7.62 -56.68
CA ASP A 269 -9.90 8.00 -56.07
C ASP A 269 -10.44 6.98 -55.04
N PRO A 270 -11.08 7.45 -53.95
CA PRO A 270 -11.77 6.57 -53.01
C PRO A 270 -13.11 6.08 -53.59
N MET A 271 -13.22 4.76 -53.77
CA MET A 271 -14.48 4.07 -54.04
C MET A 271 -15.46 4.21 -52.87
N ALA A 272 -16.61 4.79 -53.16
CA ALA A 272 -17.78 4.78 -52.31
C ALA A 272 -18.35 3.35 -52.20
N SER A 273 -18.77 2.91 -51.00
CA SER A 273 -19.72 1.81 -50.90
C SER A 273 -20.45 1.71 -49.56
N ILE A 274 -21.76 2.03 -49.64
CA ILE A 274 -22.93 1.30 -49.15
C ILE A 274 -23.05 1.03 -47.63
N ILE A 275 -23.93 1.82 -47.01
CA ILE A 275 -24.61 1.55 -45.74
C ILE A 275 -25.89 0.75 -46.03
N PRO A 276 -26.14 -0.40 -45.37
CA PRO A 276 -27.47 -0.97 -45.26
C PRO A 276 -28.13 -0.56 -43.94
N SER A 277 -29.35 -0.04 -44.06
CA SER A 277 -30.31 0.18 -42.98
C SER A 277 -31.19 -1.07 -42.79
N GLU A 278 -31.30 -1.59 -41.57
CA GLU A 278 -32.40 -2.46 -41.11
C GLU A 278 -32.62 -2.10 -39.62
N SER A 279 -33.77 -1.56 -39.19
CA SER A 279 -35.08 -2.23 -38.94
C SER A 279 -34.92 -3.46 -38.04
N ASP A 280 -35.70 -3.74 -37.01
CA ASP A 280 -36.96 -3.21 -36.52
C ASP A 280 -37.18 -3.81 -35.11
N THR A 281 -38.05 -3.16 -34.34
CA THR A 281 -38.90 -3.68 -33.24
C THR A 281 -38.62 -5.05 -32.58
N GLN A 282 -38.59 -5.06 -31.24
CA GLN A 282 -39.67 -5.69 -30.45
C GLN A 282 -39.64 -5.28 -28.97
N LYS A 283 -40.79 -4.78 -28.51
CA LYS A 283 -41.10 -4.33 -27.16
C LYS A 283 -41.95 -5.41 -26.52
N THR A 284 -41.40 -6.18 -25.59
CA THR A 284 -42.16 -7.16 -24.79
C THR A 284 -42.38 -6.59 -23.39
N THR A 285 -43.62 -6.19 -23.14
CA THR A 285 -44.15 -5.81 -21.84
C THR A 285 -44.54 -7.10 -21.12
N GLU A 286 -43.85 -7.49 -20.05
CA GLU A 286 -44.29 -8.59 -19.19
C GLU A 286 -44.72 -8.04 -17.82
N ASN A 287 -45.96 -8.41 -17.48
CA ASN A 287 -46.72 -7.93 -16.34
C ASN A 287 -46.16 -8.42 -15.01
N ALA A 288 -46.17 -7.51 -14.04
CA ALA A 288 -45.97 -7.77 -12.63
C ALA A 288 -47.08 -8.66 -12.05
N LEU A 289 -46.68 -9.68 -11.28
CA LEU A 289 -47.55 -10.38 -10.34
C LEU A 289 -46.92 -10.27 -8.94
N LEU A 290 -47.52 -9.44 -8.08
CA LEU A 290 -47.14 -9.30 -6.67
C LEU A 290 -47.66 -10.51 -5.87
N PRO A 291 -46.84 -11.16 -5.03
CA PRO A 291 -47.34 -12.12 -4.04
C PRO A 291 -47.95 -11.41 -2.81
N PRO A 292 -48.93 -12.03 -2.15
CA PRO A 292 -49.66 -11.45 -1.01
C PRO A 292 -48.82 -11.41 0.28
N SER A 293 -49.07 -10.35 1.06
CA SER A 293 -48.55 -10.08 2.40
C SER A 293 -48.95 -11.17 3.43
N PRO A 294 -48.01 -11.75 4.21
CA PRO A 294 -48.37 -12.59 5.35
C PRO A 294 -48.65 -11.75 6.60
N ALA A 295 -49.75 -12.11 7.25
CA ALA A 295 -50.35 -11.46 8.40
C ALA A 295 -49.48 -11.43 9.66
N GLU A 296 -49.60 -10.33 10.40
CA GLU A 296 -49.18 -10.17 11.79
C GLU A 296 -49.87 -11.23 12.67
N ASN A 297 -49.09 -12.00 13.42
CA ASN A 297 -49.57 -12.71 14.58
C ASN A 297 -48.85 -12.17 15.81
N SER A 298 -49.61 -11.43 16.62
CA SER A 298 -49.27 -11.05 17.99
C SER A 298 -49.33 -12.28 18.90
N LEU A 299 -48.32 -12.44 19.76
CA LEU A 299 -48.39 -13.04 21.09
C LEU A 299 -47.19 -12.56 21.92
#